data_AF-A0AAU5N8T1-F1
#
_entry.id   AF-A0AAU5N8T1-F1
#
_cell.length_a   1.000
_cell.length_b   1.000
_cell.length_c   1.000
_cell.angle_alpha   90.00
_cell.angle_beta   90.00
_cell.angle_gamma   90.00
#
_symmetry.space_group_name_H-M   'P 1'
#
loop_
_entity.id
_entity.type
_entity.pdbx_description
1 polymer ?
#
loop_
_entity_poly.entity_id
_entity_poly.type
_entity_poly.pdbx_seq_one_letter_code
_entity_poly.pdbx_strand_id
1 'polypeptide(L)'
;MPESACGERRLERGREAVVVGVFVRIRGWLECDDLQLVQVKKIVEADDPDRTYSGGWAFPARQYNFTNWVFFGAEMRAPSVDWLLERLHRVAGLPASDADGDLITGSFLVSHECDGMSEWRIHDGTVSIGAPSGACQFLDE
;
A
#
# COMPACT_ATOMS: atom_id res chain seq x y z
N MET A 1 11.58 31.81 9.46
CA MET A 1 10.33 31.97 10.23
C MET A 1 9.56 33.12 9.60
N PRO A 2 8.45 32.79 8.92
CA PRO A 2 7.19 33.30 9.42
C PRO A 2 6.25 32.15 9.80
N GLU A 3 5.43 32.47 10.78
CA GLU A 3 4.57 31.59 11.56
C GLU A 3 3.38 31.06 10.77
N SER A 4 2.96 29.85 11.16
CA SER A 4 1.68 29.25 10.85
C SER A 4 0.53 30.21 11.14
N ALA A 5 -0.39 30.33 10.18
CA ALA A 5 -1.75 30.76 10.45
C ALA A 5 -2.69 29.65 9.98
N CYS A 6 -2.94 28.70 10.90
CA CYS A 6 -4.12 27.84 10.88
C CYS A 6 -5.35 28.76 10.95
N GLY A 7 -6.09 28.88 9.85
CA GLY A 7 -7.30 29.69 9.80
C GLY A 7 -8.49 28.93 10.36
N GLU A 8 -8.74 29.09 11.66
CA GLU A 8 -10.06 28.81 12.23
C GLU A 8 -11.07 29.87 11.75
N ARG A 9 -12.10 29.43 11.02
CA ARG A 9 -13.39 30.14 10.95
C ARG A 9 -14.54 29.17 11.19
N ARG A 10 -15.03 29.18 12.43
CA ARG A 10 -16.41 28.82 12.81
C ARG A 10 -17.31 29.98 12.33
N LEU A 11 -18.56 29.84 11.89
CA LEU A 11 -19.64 28.97 12.33
C LEU A 11 -20.83 29.20 11.38
N GLU A 12 -21.39 28.16 10.76
CA GLU A 12 -22.79 28.17 10.31
C GLU A 12 -23.48 26.87 10.74
N ARG A 13 -24.64 27.02 11.37
CA ARG A 13 -25.48 25.96 11.92
C ARG A 13 -26.10 25.12 10.81
N GLY A 14 -26.26 23.81 11.08
CA GLY A 14 -27.37 23.06 10.50
C GLY A 14 -27.03 22.04 9.43
N ARG A 15 -25.93 21.32 9.59
CA ARG A 15 -25.76 19.92 9.18
C ARG A 15 -24.59 19.43 10.02
N GLU A 16 -24.85 18.49 10.91
CA GLU A 16 -23.75 17.69 11.45
C GLU A 16 -23.18 17.00 10.22
N ALA A 17 -22.12 17.58 9.66
CA ALA A 17 -21.36 16.92 8.63
C ALA A 17 -20.87 15.65 9.32
N VAL A 18 -21.50 14.53 9.01
CA VAL A 18 -20.90 13.23 9.26
C VAL A 18 -19.50 13.39 8.69
N VAL A 19 -18.48 13.35 9.56
CA VAL A 19 -17.11 13.28 9.09
C VAL A 19 -17.03 11.90 8.47
N VAL A 20 -17.41 11.82 7.19
CA VAL A 20 -17.30 10.60 6.41
C VAL A 20 -15.80 10.34 6.39
N GLY A 21 -15.36 9.30 7.09
CA GLY A 21 -13.93 9.03 7.23
C GLY A 21 -13.32 8.92 5.84
N VAL A 22 -12.18 9.58 5.64
CA VAL A 22 -11.48 9.59 4.35
C VAL A 22 -11.05 8.17 3.99
N PHE A 23 -11.34 7.77 2.76
CA PHE A 23 -10.92 6.50 2.20
C PHE A 23 -9.73 6.63 1.26
N VAL A 24 -9.01 5.52 1.15
CA VAL A 24 -7.86 5.36 0.28
C VAL A 24 -7.99 4.04 -0.44
N ARG A 25 -8.04 4.10 -1.77
CA ARG A 25 -8.08 2.91 -2.62
C ARG A 25 -6.64 2.52 -2.96
N ILE A 26 -6.22 1.35 -2.52
CA ILE A 26 -4.87 0.84 -2.74
C ILE A 26 -4.96 -0.44 -3.56
N ARG A 27 -4.19 -0.52 -4.64
CA ARG A 27 -4.07 -1.72 -5.47
C ARG A 27 -2.65 -1.87 -6.01
N GLY A 28 -2.14 -3.09 -6.01
CA GLY A 28 -0.76 -3.33 -6.46
C GLY A 28 -0.37 -4.79 -6.47
N TRP A 29 0.91 -4.99 -6.73
CA TRP A 29 1.52 -6.31 -6.82
C TRP A 29 2.94 -6.30 -6.29
N LEU A 30 3.41 -7.50 -5.94
CA LEU A 30 4.79 -7.83 -5.61
C LEU A 30 5.24 -9.02 -6.45
N GLU A 31 6.52 -9.01 -6.79
CA GLU A 31 7.25 -10.08 -7.45
C GLU A 31 8.36 -10.56 -6.49
N CYS A 32 8.48 -11.88 -6.32
CA CYS A 32 9.39 -12.50 -5.37
C CYS A 32 9.71 -13.97 -5.71
N ASP A 33 10.77 -14.52 -5.11
CA ASP A 33 11.09 -15.95 -5.24
C ASP A 33 10.23 -16.85 -4.31
N ASP A 34 10.47 -18.16 -4.33
CA ASP A 34 9.72 -19.14 -3.52
C ASP A 34 9.89 -18.95 -2.01
N LEU A 35 11.11 -18.67 -1.55
CA LEU A 35 11.41 -18.51 -0.13
C LEU A 35 10.88 -17.18 0.40
N GLN A 36 11.04 -16.11 -0.38
CA GLN A 36 10.46 -14.81 -0.15
C GLN A 36 8.93 -14.90 -0.09
N LEU A 37 8.27 -15.61 -1.02
CA LEU A 37 6.82 -15.82 -0.99
C LEU A 37 6.36 -16.44 0.33
N VAL A 38 7.08 -17.44 0.86
CA VAL A 38 6.77 -18.04 2.17
C VAL A 38 6.89 -16.99 3.29
N GLN A 39 7.90 -16.13 3.26
CA GLN A 39 8.06 -15.07 4.27
C GLN A 39 7.00 -13.97 4.14
N VAL A 40 6.63 -13.57 2.92
CA VAL A 40 5.55 -12.60 2.68
C VAL A 40 4.24 -13.12 3.28
N LYS A 41 3.89 -14.40 3.04
CA LYS A 41 2.71 -15.02 3.65
C LYS A 41 2.76 -14.95 5.17
N LYS A 42 3.89 -15.27 5.80
CA LYS A 42 4.05 -15.17 7.27
C LYS A 42 3.86 -13.75 7.80
N ILE A 43 4.38 -12.73 7.09
CA ILE A 43 4.22 -11.33 7.49
C ILE A 43 2.74 -10.94 7.49
N VAL A 44 1.99 -11.37 6.47
CA VAL A 44 0.58 -11.04 6.30
C VAL A 44 -0.34 -11.86 7.21
N GLU A 45 -0.07 -13.16 7.37
CA GLU A 45 -0.87 -14.08 8.21
C GLU A 45 -0.70 -13.80 9.71
N ALA A 46 0.34 -13.07 10.11
CA ALA A 46 0.52 -12.64 11.49
C ALA A 46 -0.51 -11.57 11.93
N ASP A 47 -1.19 -10.92 11.00
CA ASP A 47 -2.20 -9.90 11.27
C ASP A 47 -3.60 -10.52 11.44
N ASP A 48 -4.38 -10.00 12.39
CA ASP A 48 -5.79 -10.41 12.61
C ASP A 48 -6.66 -9.89 11.45
N PRO A 49 -7.25 -10.78 10.61
CA PRO A 49 -8.03 -10.36 9.44
C PRO A 49 -9.35 -9.67 9.80
N ASP A 50 -9.88 -9.87 11.01
CA ASP A 50 -11.11 -9.20 11.44
C ASP A 50 -10.85 -7.77 11.93
N ARG A 51 -9.57 -7.43 12.15
CA ARG A 51 -9.14 -6.13 12.68
C ARG A 51 -8.25 -5.34 11.72
N THR A 52 -7.82 -5.96 10.64
CA THR A 52 -6.89 -5.38 9.67
C THR A 52 -7.42 -5.56 8.26
N TYR A 53 -6.72 -4.98 7.29
CA TYR A 53 -7.03 -5.14 5.88
C TYR A 53 -6.26 -6.32 5.26
N SER A 54 -5.85 -7.32 6.07
CA SER A 54 -5.06 -8.47 5.59
C SER A 54 -5.83 -9.34 4.60
N GLY A 55 -7.17 -9.32 4.64
CA GLY A 55 -8.02 -9.96 3.61
C GLY A 55 -7.88 -9.37 2.19
N GLY A 56 -7.24 -8.21 2.04
CA GLY A 56 -6.93 -7.61 0.74
C GLY A 56 -5.78 -8.29 -0.01
N TRP A 57 -5.00 -9.15 0.66
CA TRP A 57 -3.90 -9.89 0.04
C TRP A 57 -4.43 -11.11 -0.73
N ALA A 58 -3.93 -11.30 -1.95
CA ALA A 58 -4.25 -12.45 -2.78
C ALA A 58 -2.97 -13.15 -3.25
N PHE A 59 -2.97 -14.47 -3.07
CA PHE A 59 -1.89 -15.36 -3.48
C PHE A 59 -2.45 -16.32 -4.54
N PRO A 60 -2.03 -16.24 -5.81
CA PRO A 60 -2.44 -17.18 -6.85
C PRO A 60 -2.26 -18.64 -6.40
N ALA A 61 -3.29 -19.46 -6.57
CA ALA A 61 -3.29 -20.86 -6.14
C ALA A 61 -2.22 -21.70 -6.86
N ARG A 62 -1.85 -21.30 -8.08
CA ARG A 62 -0.72 -21.86 -8.82
C ARG A 62 0.14 -20.71 -9.33
N GLN A 63 1.43 -20.79 -9.01
CA GLN A 63 2.48 -19.94 -9.54
C GLN A 63 3.04 -20.65 -10.79
N TYR A 64 2.85 -20.06 -11.96
CA TYR A 64 3.18 -20.71 -13.25
C TYR A 64 4.50 -20.23 -13.84
N ASN A 65 5.06 -19.15 -13.29
CA ASN A 65 6.24 -18.47 -13.79
C ASN A 65 7.46 -18.85 -12.95
N PHE A 66 8.64 -18.47 -13.42
CA PHE A 66 9.89 -18.57 -12.65
C PHE A 66 9.89 -17.66 -11.40
N THR A 67 9.04 -16.65 -11.41
CA THR A 67 8.84 -15.71 -10.30
C THR A 67 7.43 -15.82 -9.75
N ASN A 68 7.26 -15.56 -8.45
CA ASN A 68 5.99 -15.60 -7.77
C ASN A 68 5.35 -14.22 -7.67
N TRP A 69 4.04 -14.19 -7.84
CA TRP A 69 3.25 -12.97 -7.77
C TRP A 69 2.39 -12.95 -6.51
N VAL A 70 2.33 -11.78 -5.89
CA VAL A 70 1.41 -11.48 -4.78
C VAL A 70 0.65 -10.21 -5.13
N PHE A 71 -0.66 -10.18 -4.90
CA PHE A 71 -1.50 -9.03 -5.21
C PHE A 71 -2.12 -8.45 -3.94
N PHE A 72 -2.45 -7.17 -3.99
CA PHE A 72 -3.21 -6.50 -2.94
C PHE A 72 -4.26 -5.58 -3.55
N GLY A 73 -5.45 -5.55 -2.95
CA GLY A 73 -6.50 -4.60 -3.30
C GLY A 73 -7.43 -4.36 -2.13
N ALA A 74 -7.60 -3.09 -1.73
CA ALA A 74 -8.54 -2.71 -0.68
C ALA A 74 -8.96 -1.23 -0.81
N GLU A 75 -10.17 -0.93 -0.32
CA GLU A 75 -10.55 0.41 0.09
C GLU A 75 -10.41 0.50 1.61
N MET A 76 -9.49 1.36 2.05
CA MET A 76 -9.04 1.44 3.44
C MET A 76 -9.40 2.80 4.02
N ARG A 77 -9.60 2.87 5.34
CA ARG A 77 -9.65 4.17 6.02
C ARG A 77 -8.25 4.78 6.02
N ALA A 78 -8.13 6.08 5.77
CA ALA A 78 -6.85 6.79 5.73
C ALA A 78 -5.93 6.52 6.95
N PRO A 79 -6.44 6.46 8.21
CA PRO A 79 -5.60 6.12 9.37
C PRO A 79 -5.02 4.70 9.37
N SER A 80 -5.53 3.80 8.54
CA SER A 80 -5.05 2.42 8.42
C SER A 80 -4.03 2.24 7.30
N VAL A 81 -3.70 3.29 6.56
CA VAL A 81 -2.73 3.24 5.46
C VAL A 81 -1.32 2.96 5.99
N ASP A 82 -0.95 3.57 7.12
CA ASP A 82 0.35 3.35 7.76
C ASP A 82 0.57 1.87 8.13
N TRP A 83 -0.49 1.18 8.55
CA TRP A 83 -0.44 -0.27 8.81
C TRP A 83 0.06 -1.03 7.58
N LEU A 84 -0.52 -0.77 6.39
CA LEU A 84 -0.10 -1.46 5.17
C LEU A 84 1.32 -1.06 4.79
N LEU A 85 1.65 0.22 4.89
CA LEU A 85 2.96 0.75 4.58
C LEU A 85 4.05 0.07 5.44
N GLU A 86 3.81 -0.16 6.72
CA GLU A 86 4.71 -0.94 7.59
C GLU A 86 4.92 -2.38 7.13
N ARG A 87 3.90 -3.04 6.56
CA ARG A 87 4.03 -4.41 6.03
C ARG A 87 4.85 -4.39 4.76
N LEU A 88 4.63 -3.41 3.88
CA LEU A 88 5.44 -3.23 2.67
C LEU A 88 6.90 -2.96 3.01
N HIS A 89 7.21 -2.18 4.04
CA HIS A 89 8.60 -2.00 4.50
C HIS A 89 9.22 -3.30 5.00
N ARG A 90 8.48 -4.10 5.77
CA ARG A 90 8.96 -5.41 6.24
C ARG A 90 9.18 -6.39 5.09
N VAL A 91 8.29 -6.39 4.11
CA VAL A 91 8.39 -7.21 2.90
C VAL A 91 9.59 -6.77 2.06
N ALA A 92 9.74 -5.47 1.81
CA ALA A 92 10.87 -4.93 1.05
C ALA A 92 12.21 -5.32 1.69
N GLY A 93 12.31 -5.27 3.01
CA GLY A 93 13.52 -5.64 3.75
C GLY A 93 13.85 -7.14 3.81
N LEU A 94 13.05 -8.01 3.18
CA LEU A 94 13.40 -9.44 3.09
C LEU A 94 14.66 -9.62 2.24
N PRO A 95 15.65 -10.40 2.70
CA PRO A 95 16.87 -10.63 1.93
C PRO A 95 16.59 -11.45 0.67
N ALA A 96 17.49 -11.34 -0.30
CA ALA A 96 17.57 -12.28 -1.41
C ALA A 96 17.77 -13.70 -0.87
N SER A 97 17.14 -14.69 -1.50
CA SER A 97 17.21 -16.07 -1.03
C SER A 97 18.31 -16.91 -1.69
N ASP A 98 18.91 -16.41 -2.77
CA ASP A 98 19.95 -17.07 -3.55
C ASP A 98 21.15 -16.15 -3.85
N ALA A 99 22.07 -16.64 -4.69
CA ALA A 99 23.32 -15.97 -5.02
C ALA A 99 23.15 -14.85 -6.06
N ASP A 100 22.03 -14.81 -6.78
CA ASP A 100 21.76 -13.79 -7.81
C ASP A 100 21.39 -12.45 -7.15
N GLY A 101 20.93 -12.50 -5.89
CA GLY A 101 20.76 -11.30 -5.07
C GLY A 101 19.45 -10.57 -5.35
N ASP A 102 18.50 -11.23 -5.99
CA ASP A 102 17.22 -10.63 -6.36
C ASP A 102 16.36 -10.33 -5.12
N LEU A 103 16.01 -9.06 -4.98
CA LEU A 103 15.13 -8.56 -3.93
C LEU A 103 13.69 -8.49 -4.43
N ILE A 104 12.75 -8.46 -3.48
CA ILE A 104 11.33 -8.26 -3.80
C ILE A 104 11.17 -6.92 -4.52
N THR A 105 10.41 -6.94 -5.62
CA THR A 105 10.01 -5.73 -6.35
C THR A 105 8.49 -5.61 -6.41
N GLY A 106 7.97 -4.41 -6.68
CA GLY A 106 6.53 -4.23 -6.82
C GLY A 106 6.11 -2.78 -7.04
N SER A 107 4.85 -2.60 -7.41
CA SER A 107 4.22 -1.29 -7.57
C SER A 107 2.79 -1.31 -7.06
N PHE A 108 2.42 -0.24 -6.34
CA PHE A 108 1.10 -0.01 -5.81
C PHE A 108 0.65 1.39 -6.21
N LEU A 109 -0.57 1.47 -6.75
CA LEU A 109 -1.27 2.73 -6.97
C LEU A 109 -2.16 3.02 -5.77
N VAL A 110 -2.05 4.23 -5.25
CA VAL A 110 -2.74 4.70 -4.05
C VAL A 110 -3.53 5.95 -4.40
N SER A 111 -4.85 5.86 -4.37
CA SER A 111 -5.76 6.96 -4.63
C SER A 111 -6.37 7.43 -3.31
N HIS A 112 -5.93 8.59 -2.81
CA HIS A 112 -6.45 9.23 -1.61
C HIS A 112 -7.54 10.24 -1.99
N GLU A 113 -8.72 10.15 -1.38
CA GLU A 113 -9.87 11.01 -1.74
C GLU A 113 -9.58 12.52 -1.61
N CYS A 114 -8.66 12.91 -0.71
CA CYS A 114 -8.31 14.33 -0.50
C CYS A 114 -6.94 14.73 -1.05
N ASP A 115 -5.99 13.79 -1.17
CA ASP A 115 -4.58 14.11 -1.45
C ASP A 115 -4.19 13.73 -2.89
N GLY A 116 -5.12 13.14 -3.63
CA GLY A 116 -4.90 12.66 -4.99
C GLY A 116 -4.16 11.33 -5.01
N MET A 117 -3.49 11.06 -6.13
CA MET A 117 -2.80 9.80 -6.34
C MET A 117 -1.32 9.84 -5.99
N SER A 118 -0.81 8.70 -5.53
CA SER A 118 0.60 8.39 -5.38
C SER A 118 0.91 6.98 -5.90
N GLU A 119 2.15 6.77 -6.30
CA GLU A 119 2.68 5.45 -6.61
C GLU A 119 3.71 5.07 -5.56
N TRP A 120 3.55 3.86 -5.01
CA TRP A 120 4.50 3.28 -4.07
C TRP A 120 5.25 2.16 -4.77
N ARG A 121 6.58 2.31 -4.88
CA ARG A 121 7.46 1.35 -5.54
C ARG A 121 8.29 0.63 -4.50
N ILE A 122 8.27 -0.70 -4.57
CA ILE A 122 9.14 -1.57 -3.79
C ILE A 122 10.32 -1.93 -4.70
N HIS A 123 11.52 -1.50 -4.33
CA HIS A 123 12.75 -1.86 -5.01
C HIS A 123 13.96 -1.65 -4.09
N ASP A 124 15.07 -2.34 -4.37
CA ASP A 124 16.34 -2.23 -3.63
C ASP A 124 16.18 -2.34 -2.11
N GLY A 125 15.25 -3.19 -1.67
CA GLY A 125 14.99 -3.44 -0.26
C GLY A 125 14.22 -2.33 0.47
N THR A 126 13.65 -1.37 -0.27
CA THR A 126 12.98 -0.19 0.29
C THR A 126 11.62 0.09 -0.37
N VAL A 127 10.83 0.96 0.27
CA VAL A 127 9.59 1.50 -0.29
C VAL A 127 9.81 2.98 -0.61
N SER A 128 9.57 3.38 -1.85
CA SER A 128 9.61 4.78 -2.28
C SER A 128 8.21 5.26 -2.67
N ILE A 129 7.82 6.44 -2.19
CA ILE A 129 6.53 7.05 -2.49
C ILE A 129 6.78 8.26 -3.41
N GLY A 130 6.05 8.32 -4.52
CA GLY A 130 6.17 9.42 -5.48
C GLY A 130 4.85 9.73 -6.17
N ALA A 131 4.90 10.75 -7.03
CA ALA A 131 3.81 11.02 -7.96
C ALA A 131 3.59 9.79 -8.86
N PRO A 132 2.33 9.45 -9.21
CA PRO A 132 2.07 8.37 -10.12
C PRO A 132 2.72 8.67 -11.47
N SER A 133 3.27 7.64 -12.13
CA SER A 133 3.70 7.80 -13.51
C SER A 133 2.56 8.37 -14.36
N GLY A 134 2.87 9.22 -15.35
CA GLY A 134 1.85 9.83 -16.21
C GLY A 134 0.97 8.81 -16.95
N ALA A 135 1.42 7.56 -17.04
CA ALA A 135 0.65 6.45 -17.58
C ALA A 135 -0.53 6.03 -16.69
N CYS A 136 -0.53 6.34 -15.38
CA CYS A 136 -1.60 5.99 -14.46
C CYS A 136 -2.77 6.99 -14.45
N GLN A 137 -2.77 8.04 -15.30
CA GLN A 137 -3.82 9.06 -15.31
C GLN A 137 -5.22 8.49 -15.66
N PHE A 138 -5.31 7.42 -16.45
CA PHE A 138 -6.60 6.78 -16.77
C PHE A 138 -7.24 6.02 -15.59
N LEU A 139 -6.53 5.95 -14.47
CA LEU A 139 -6.96 5.31 -13.24
C LEU A 139 -7.46 6.32 -12.18
N ASP A 140 -7.42 7.62 -12.51
CA ASP A 140 -8.15 8.73 -11.88
C ASP A 140 -9.50 8.76 -12.59
N GLU A 141 -10.58 8.48 -11.89
CA GLU A 141 -11.93 8.51 -12.47
C GLU A 141 -12.34 9.93 -12.90
#